data_AF-A0A1B8GDU6-F1
#
_entry.id   AF-A0A1B8GDU6-F1
#
_cell.length_a   1.000
_cell.length_b   1.000
_cell.length_c   1.000
_cell.angle_alpha   90.00
_cell.angle_beta   90.00
_cell.angle_gamma   90.00
#
_symmetry.space_group_name_H-M   'P 1'
#
loop_
_entity.id
_entity.type
_entity.pdbx_description
1 polymer ?
#
loop_
_entity_poly.entity_id
_entity_poly.type
_entity_poly.pdbx_seq_one_letter_code
_entity_poly.pdbx_strand_id
1 'polypeptide(L)'
;MAKKSAVPPADKIFAGKVFVLQGDFGRYPRTHLNIARLIAGHGGCVDSTVTDRTTLLVTTIDEFHKRPPAVEKSISMGKARCRIVQWEYVEDSIFTKNGKPRVISANFHEIQSVLKRQNRLSEAKAIYKKKFIEGANSMKGLADPGLHHVYLDTTGFKYLVVLSRLTKVDQKTRVEKYTLLLFESNASPYTYTVGIKFNRPGHATTYIKEYMVPSTFDVAFRQFRKFFKIKTGIEWDCRLDGPGAGEDAFVYVPPGRGEPRGVMPKDWKEPVVGKVGGGAGADREGGSG
;
A
#
# COMPACT_ATOMS: atom_id res chain seq x y z
N MET A 1 -31.21 33.72 19.11
CA MET A 1 -29.93 34.30 19.58
C MET A 1 -29.02 33.19 20.08
N ALA A 2 -27.99 32.81 19.32
CA ALA A 2 -27.03 31.80 19.78
C ALA A 2 -26.10 32.45 20.82
N LYS A 3 -26.17 32.01 22.08
CA LYS A 3 -25.20 32.40 23.11
C LYS A 3 -23.81 31.97 22.63
N LYS A 4 -22.96 32.94 22.28
CA LYS A 4 -21.52 32.71 22.13
C LYS A 4 -21.01 32.23 23.50
N SER A 5 -20.73 30.94 23.61
CA SER A 5 -20.08 30.36 24.78
C SER A 5 -18.75 31.09 24.99
N ALA A 6 -18.62 31.83 26.10
CA ALA A 6 -17.37 32.48 26.46
C ALA A 6 -16.30 31.40 26.70
N VAL A 7 -15.10 31.58 26.14
CA VAL A 7 -13.98 30.68 26.39
C VAL A 7 -13.69 30.69 27.90
N PRO A 8 -13.63 29.52 28.58
CA PRO A 8 -13.35 29.47 30.00
C PRO A 8 -12.01 30.16 30.32
N PRO A 9 -11.87 30.75 31.52
CA PRO A 9 -10.57 31.17 32.04
C PRO A 9 -9.54 30.04 31.92
N ALA A 10 -8.27 30.40 31.68
CA ALA A 10 -7.20 29.43 31.40
C ALA A 10 -6.99 28.42 32.55
N ASP A 11 -7.24 28.85 33.79
CA ASP A 11 -7.21 28.07 35.03
C ASP A 11 -8.45 27.18 35.25
N LYS A 12 -9.44 27.23 34.34
CA LYS A 12 -10.72 26.50 34.47
C LYS A 12 -11.12 25.73 33.23
N ILE A 13 -10.17 25.41 32.34
CA ILE A 13 -10.47 24.69 31.10
C ILE A 13 -11.08 23.30 31.37
N PHE A 14 -10.73 22.65 32.47
CA PHE A 14 -11.27 21.35 32.85
C PHE A 14 -12.44 21.42 33.83
N ALA A 15 -13.06 22.58 34.04
CA ALA A 15 -14.21 22.73 34.92
C ALA A 15 -15.33 21.72 34.57
N GLY A 16 -15.80 20.98 35.58
CA GLY A 16 -16.84 19.96 35.44
C GLY A 16 -16.36 18.63 34.83
N LYS A 17 -15.05 18.46 34.58
CA LYS A 17 -14.47 17.20 34.14
C LYS A 17 -13.91 16.41 35.33
N VAL A 18 -14.32 15.15 35.40
CA VAL A 18 -13.78 14.18 36.35
C VAL A 18 -12.90 13.19 35.59
N PHE A 19 -11.65 13.11 36.02
CA PHE A 19 -10.61 12.26 35.45
C PHE A 19 -10.31 11.09 36.37
N VAL A 20 -9.89 9.98 35.78
CA VAL A 20 -9.21 8.90 36.49
C VAL A 20 -7.92 8.59 35.74
N LEU A 21 -6.83 8.37 36.46
CA LEU A 21 -5.53 8.03 35.91
C LEU A 21 -5.28 6.53 36.12
N GLN A 22 -5.00 5.77 35.06
CA GLN A 22 -4.76 4.33 35.13
C GLN A 22 -3.51 3.93 34.33
N GLY A 23 -2.60 3.19 34.97
CA GLY A 23 -1.36 2.69 34.36
C GLY A 23 -0.13 3.52 34.70
N ASP A 24 1.04 3.08 34.22
CA ASP A 24 2.31 3.80 34.40
C ASP A 24 2.52 4.79 33.26
N PHE A 25 2.60 6.08 33.58
CA PHE A 25 2.83 7.17 32.62
C PHE A 25 4.32 7.53 32.47
N GLY A 26 5.20 6.85 33.21
CA GLY A 26 6.63 7.02 33.20
C GLY A 26 7.18 7.89 34.34
N ARG A 27 8.41 8.38 34.15
CA ARG A 27 9.12 9.20 35.13
C ARG A 27 8.73 10.67 35.03
N TYR A 28 9.20 11.47 35.98
CA TYR A 28 9.03 12.92 35.99
C TYR A 28 9.33 13.52 34.59
N PRO A 29 8.47 14.43 34.08
CA PRO A 29 7.32 15.05 34.75
C PRO A 29 6.01 14.25 34.67
N ARG A 30 5.96 13.10 33.99
CA ARG A 30 4.73 12.33 33.71
C ARG A 30 4.36 11.34 34.83
N THR A 31 4.38 11.80 36.08
CA THR A 31 3.92 10.98 37.22
C THR A 31 2.44 11.23 37.48
N HIS A 32 1.74 10.25 38.08
CA HIS A 32 0.34 10.42 38.52
C HIS A 32 0.12 11.72 39.31
N LEU A 33 1.01 12.01 40.25
CA LEU A 33 0.94 13.19 41.10
C LEU A 33 1.00 14.50 40.28
N ASN A 34 1.93 14.59 39.32
CA ASN A 34 2.07 15.79 38.50
C ASN A 34 0.91 15.95 37.52
N ILE A 35 0.46 14.86 36.89
CA ILE A 35 -0.70 14.88 36.00
C ILE A 35 -1.95 15.33 36.78
N ALA A 36 -2.14 14.80 38.00
CA ALA A 36 -3.26 15.19 38.85
C ALA A 36 -3.19 16.67 39.27
N ARG A 37 -2.00 17.17 39.63
CA ARG A 37 -1.78 18.59 39.92
C ARG A 37 -2.09 19.50 38.73
N LEU A 38 -1.69 19.09 37.53
CA LEU A 38 -2.00 19.84 36.30
C LEU A 38 -3.51 19.86 36.04
N ILE A 39 -4.20 18.73 36.16
CA ILE A 39 -5.66 18.66 36.00
C ILE A 39 -6.36 19.58 37.02
N ALA A 40 -5.96 19.49 38.30
CA ALA A 40 -6.53 20.30 39.37
C ALA A 40 -6.26 21.80 39.21
N GLY A 41 -5.04 22.18 38.83
CA GLY A 41 -4.67 23.57 38.56
C GLY A 41 -5.43 24.21 37.39
N HIS A 42 -6.07 23.38 36.57
CA HIS A 42 -6.92 23.81 35.45
C HIS A 42 -8.42 23.53 35.69
N GLY A 43 -8.83 23.31 36.95
CA GLY A 43 -10.23 23.23 37.38
C GLY A 43 -10.90 21.85 37.21
N GLY A 44 -10.14 20.80 36.90
CA GLY A 44 -10.63 19.42 36.85
C GLY A 44 -10.50 18.69 38.18
N CYS A 45 -11.20 17.58 38.33
CA CYS A 45 -11.08 16.68 39.48
C CYS A 45 -10.45 15.36 39.07
N VAL A 46 -9.62 14.76 39.93
CA VAL A 46 -9.08 13.41 39.73
C VAL A 46 -9.58 12.50 40.84
N ASP A 47 -10.33 11.47 40.45
CA ASP A 47 -10.80 10.42 41.36
C ASP A 47 -9.84 9.22 41.31
N SER A 48 -9.77 8.47 42.41
CA SER A 48 -8.97 7.24 42.52
C SER A 48 -9.60 6.05 41.79
N THR A 49 -10.90 6.10 41.50
CA THR A 49 -11.65 5.01 40.88
C THR A 49 -12.65 5.54 39.85
N VAL A 50 -12.96 4.71 38.86
CA VAL A 50 -13.97 5.04 37.85
C VAL A 50 -15.36 4.95 38.48
N THR A 51 -16.05 6.08 38.52
CA THR A 51 -17.43 6.21 38.98
C THR A 51 -18.34 6.62 37.83
N ASP A 52 -19.65 6.61 38.05
CA ASP A 52 -20.58 7.02 37.00
C ASP A 52 -20.39 8.49 36.62
N ARG A 53 -19.76 9.31 37.45
CA ARG A 53 -19.44 10.73 37.16
C ARG A 53 -18.15 10.91 36.35
N THR A 54 -17.35 9.86 36.20
CA THR A 54 -16.09 9.92 35.45
C THR A 54 -16.36 10.27 33.99
N THR A 55 -15.69 11.33 33.52
CA THR A 55 -15.83 11.83 32.14
C THR A 55 -14.67 11.40 31.25
N LEU A 56 -13.48 11.22 31.85
CA LEU A 56 -12.24 10.92 31.15
C LEU A 56 -11.45 9.87 31.94
N LEU A 57 -11.12 8.76 31.28
CA LEU A 57 -10.09 7.84 31.76
C LEU A 57 -8.81 8.16 30.98
N VAL A 58 -7.77 8.61 31.68
CA VAL A 58 -6.44 8.78 31.11
C VAL A 58 -5.67 7.50 31.35
N THR A 59 -5.17 6.87 30.29
CA THR A 59 -4.43 5.60 30.41
C THR A 59 -3.42 5.42 29.29
N THR A 60 -2.53 4.44 29.40
CA THR A 60 -1.57 4.09 28.36
C THR A 60 -2.10 3.00 27.44
N ILE A 61 -1.49 2.84 26.27
CA ILE A 61 -1.84 1.77 25.34
C ILE A 61 -1.64 0.39 26.00
N ASP A 62 -0.51 0.22 26.69
CA ASP A 62 -0.16 -1.04 27.34
C ASP A 62 -1.17 -1.40 28.43
N GLU A 63 -1.56 -0.42 29.25
CA GLU A 63 -2.54 -0.62 30.30
C GLU A 63 -3.94 -0.88 29.73
N PHE A 64 -4.31 -0.19 28.65
CA PHE A 64 -5.56 -0.43 27.93
C PHE A 64 -5.66 -1.87 27.39
N HIS A 65 -4.55 -2.43 26.88
CA HIS A 65 -4.50 -3.81 26.41
C HIS A 65 -4.67 -4.84 27.53
N LYS A 66 -4.21 -4.56 28.75
CA LYS A 66 -4.38 -5.45 29.92
C LYS A 66 -5.83 -5.54 30.40
N ARG A 67 -6.72 -4.63 29.98
CA ARG A 67 -8.13 -4.57 30.39
C ARG A 67 -8.36 -4.61 31.91
N PRO A 68 -7.70 -3.74 32.71
CA PRO A 68 -8.02 -3.65 34.13
C PRO A 68 -9.47 -3.18 34.36
N PRO A 69 -10.06 -3.40 35.55
CA PRO A 69 -11.46 -3.06 35.83
C PRO A 69 -11.84 -1.60 35.53
N ALA A 70 -10.91 -0.64 35.73
CA ALA A 70 -11.12 0.76 35.39
C ALA A 70 -11.33 0.99 33.88
N VAL A 71 -10.58 0.28 33.04
CA VAL A 71 -10.71 0.32 31.57
C VAL A 71 -12.00 -0.34 31.14
N GLU A 72 -12.32 -1.53 31.67
CA GLU A 72 -13.56 -2.23 31.33
C GLU A 72 -14.81 -1.43 31.69
N LYS A 73 -14.84 -0.86 32.90
CA LYS A 73 -15.93 0.01 33.34
C LYS A 73 -16.06 1.26 32.46
N SER A 74 -14.95 1.87 32.08
CA SER A 74 -14.97 3.04 31.19
C SER A 74 -15.49 2.70 29.80
N ILE A 75 -15.22 1.49 29.30
CA ILE A 75 -15.78 1.01 28.02
C ILE A 75 -17.28 0.77 28.14
N SER A 76 -17.74 0.13 29.22
CA SER A 76 -19.16 -0.17 29.41
C SER A 76 -20.02 1.09 29.55
N MET A 77 -19.45 2.16 30.13
CA MET A 77 -20.09 3.49 30.18
C MET A 77 -20.25 4.15 28.80
N GLY A 78 -19.44 3.74 27.82
CA GLY A 78 -19.47 4.25 26.46
C GLY A 78 -18.90 5.66 26.28
N LYS A 79 -18.53 5.98 25.03
CA LYS A 79 -17.85 7.24 24.66
C LYS A 79 -18.65 8.52 24.97
N ALA A 80 -19.98 8.43 24.99
CA ALA A 80 -20.83 9.56 25.36
C ALA A 80 -20.66 9.96 26.83
N ARG A 81 -20.32 9.01 27.70
CA ARG A 81 -20.16 9.23 29.14
C ARG A 81 -18.69 9.35 29.55
N CYS A 82 -17.88 8.35 29.22
CA CYS A 82 -16.46 8.29 29.59
C CYS A 82 -15.59 8.11 28.34
N ARG A 83 -14.69 9.06 28.10
CA ARG A 83 -13.72 8.97 27.00
C ARG A 83 -12.40 8.43 27.51
N ILE A 84 -11.85 7.43 26.83
CA ILE A 84 -10.57 6.82 27.17
C ILE A 84 -9.49 7.44 26.29
N VAL A 85 -8.59 8.19 26.91
CA VAL A 85 -7.58 9.01 26.23
C VAL A 85 -6.18 8.74 26.78
N GLN A 86 -5.16 9.11 26.02
CA GLN A 86 -3.79 9.15 26.53
C GLN A 86 -3.49 10.47 27.26
N TRP A 87 -2.40 10.49 28.03
CA TRP A 87 -1.92 11.65 28.79
C TRP A 87 -1.77 12.90 27.90
N GLU A 88 -1.39 12.73 26.64
CA GLU A 88 -1.19 13.80 25.67
C GLU A 88 -2.45 14.67 25.50
N TYR A 89 -3.65 14.15 25.79
CA TYR A 89 -4.86 14.96 25.83
C TYR A 89 -4.78 16.09 26.88
N VAL A 90 -4.26 15.78 28.07
CA VAL A 90 -4.08 16.74 29.16
C VAL A 90 -2.96 17.71 28.80
N GLU A 91 -1.82 17.17 28.33
CA GLU A 91 -0.66 17.94 27.89
C GLU A 91 -1.04 18.96 26.80
N ASP A 92 -1.65 18.51 25.71
CA ASP A 92 -1.99 19.36 24.56
C ASP A 92 -3.17 20.30 24.84
N SER A 93 -4.00 20.02 25.85
CA SER A 93 -5.03 20.96 26.32
C SER A 93 -4.42 22.14 27.08
N ILE A 94 -3.36 21.89 27.86
CA ILE A 94 -2.71 22.92 28.68
C ILE A 94 -1.67 23.67 27.85
N PHE A 95 -0.74 22.94 27.23
CA PHE A 95 0.41 23.46 26.50
C PHE A 95 0.11 23.60 25.01
N THR A 96 -0.95 24.34 24.69
CA THR A 96 -1.34 24.53 23.28
C THR A 96 -0.28 25.31 22.51
N LYS A 97 -0.20 25.10 21.19
CA LYS A 97 0.74 25.81 20.30
C LYS A 97 0.68 27.35 20.39
N ASN A 98 -0.47 27.89 20.78
CA ASN A 98 -0.69 29.33 20.87
C ASN A 98 -0.46 29.87 22.30
N GLY A 99 0.06 29.03 23.21
CA GLY A 99 0.33 29.38 24.61
C GLY A 99 -0.91 29.60 25.48
N LYS A 100 -2.12 29.40 24.94
CA LYS A 100 -3.39 29.61 25.65
C LYS A 100 -4.05 28.26 25.95
N PRO A 101 -4.14 27.83 27.22
CA PRO A 101 -4.83 26.61 27.60
C PRO A 101 -6.27 26.59 27.08
N ARG A 102 -6.70 25.45 26.54
CA ARG A 102 -8.10 25.20 26.14
C ARG A 102 -8.37 23.70 26.06
N VAL A 103 -9.61 23.30 26.29
CA VAL A 103 -10.02 21.91 26.00
C VAL A 103 -9.94 21.66 24.51
N ILE A 104 -9.08 20.72 24.12
CA ILE A 104 -9.01 20.23 22.73
C ILE A 104 -10.02 19.10 22.51
N SER A 105 -10.24 18.73 21.25
CA SER A 105 -11.04 17.54 20.95
C SER A 105 -10.26 16.28 21.36
N ALA A 106 -10.84 15.49 22.26
CA ALA A 106 -10.25 14.20 22.64
C ALA A 106 -10.19 13.17 21.49
N ASN A 107 -10.82 13.43 20.33
CA ASN A 107 -10.88 12.44 19.23
C ASN A 107 -9.50 11.97 18.78
N PHE A 108 -8.51 12.87 18.78
CA PHE A 108 -7.15 12.55 18.34
C PHE A 108 -6.33 11.78 19.39
N HIS A 109 -6.69 11.94 20.66
CA HIS A 109 -6.00 11.34 21.82
C HIS A 109 -6.73 10.12 22.38
N GLU A 110 -7.93 9.81 21.87
CA GLU A 110 -8.63 8.58 22.20
C GLU A 110 -7.79 7.38 21.83
N ILE A 111 -7.65 6.43 22.75
CA ILE A 111 -6.78 5.27 22.56
C ILE A 111 -7.13 4.51 21.28
N GLN A 112 -8.42 4.34 20.98
CA GLN A 112 -8.87 3.67 19.76
C GLN A 112 -8.42 4.40 18.48
N SER A 113 -8.48 5.74 18.46
CA SER A 113 -7.99 6.55 17.35
C SER A 113 -6.48 6.45 17.19
N VAL A 114 -5.75 6.44 18.31
CA VAL A 114 -4.29 6.29 18.34
C VAL A 114 -3.89 4.92 17.78
N LEU A 115 -4.52 3.84 18.26
CA LEU A 115 -4.28 2.47 17.79
C LEU A 115 -4.54 2.35 16.28
N LYS A 116 -5.67 2.87 15.79
CA LYS A 116 -6.00 2.87 14.36
C LYS A 116 -4.94 3.58 13.52
N ARG A 117 -4.41 4.70 14.01
CA ARG A 117 -3.35 5.44 13.34
C ARG A 117 -2.02 4.68 13.35
N GLN A 118 -1.64 4.06 14.46
CA GLN A 118 -0.44 3.23 14.54
C GLN A 118 -0.51 2.04 13.58
N ASN A 119 -1.67 1.36 13.50
CA ASN A 119 -1.88 0.23 12.58
C ASN A 119 -1.78 0.65 11.12
N ARG A 120 -2.38 1.78 10.73
CA ARG A 120 -2.24 2.30 9.34
C ARG A 120 -0.79 2.56 8.96
N LEU A 121 0.00 3.10 9.90
CA LEU A 121 1.41 3.37 9.66
C LEU A 121 2.23 2.08 9.57
N SER A 122 1.93 1.07 10.39
CA SER A 122 2.61 -0.23 10.32
C SER A 122 2.26 -0.99 9.03
N GLU A 123 0.99 -0.98 8.62
CA GLU A 123 0.54 -1.53 7.33
C GLU A 123 1.22 -0.84 6.15
N ALA A 124 1.26 0.50 6.12
CA ALA A 124 1.93 1.25 5.06
C ALA A 124 3.43 0.90 4.98
N LYS A 125 4.12 0.80 6.12
CA LYS A 125 5.52 0.37 6.19
C LYS A 125 5.70 -1.07 5.69
N ALA A 126 4.81 -1.98 6.07
CA ALA A 126 4.85 -3.37 5.63
C ALA A 126 4.63 -3.49 4.11
N ILE A 127 3.68 -2.74 3.54
CA ILE A 127 3.44 -2.67 2.10
C ILE A 127 4.67 -2.13 1.38
N TYR A 128 5.27 -1.03 1.87
CA TYR A 128 6.48 -0.47 1.29
C TYR A 128 7.63 -1.48 1.29
N LYS A 129 7.88 -2.13 2.44
CA LYS A 129 8.91 -3.16 2.58
C LYS A 129 8.66 -4.34 1.63
N LYS A 130 7.41 -4.80 1.51
CA LYS A 130 7.02 -5.88 0.59
C LYS A 130 7.32 -5.49 -0.87
N LYS A 131 6.87 -4.30 -1.30
CA LYS A 131 7.12 -3.80 -2.67
C LYS A 131 8.62 -3.65 -2.97
N PHE A 132 9.40 -3.16 -2.01
CA PHE A 132 10.85 -3.04 -2.15
C PHE A 132 11.51 -4.42 -2.33
N ILE A 133 11.14 -5.41 -1.51
CA ILE A 133 11.63 -6.79 -1.62
C ILE A 133 11.21 -7.41 -2.96
N GLU A 134 9.97 -7.23 -3.39
CA GLU A 134 9.49 -7.70 -4.69
C GLU A 134 10.27 -7.06 -5.85
N GLY A 135 10.53 -5.75 -5.78
CA GLY A 135 11.40 -5.04 -6.71
C GLY A 135 12.81 -5.64 -6.77
N ALA A 136 13.48 -5.76 -5.63
CA ALA A 136 14.82 -6.34 -5.54
C ALA A 136 14.86 -7.79 -6.07
N ASN A 137 13.88 -8.63 -5.71
CA ASN A 137 13.77 -9.99 -6.21
C ASN A 137 13.53 -10.06 -7.73
N SER A 138 12.75 -9.13 -8.27
CA SER A 138 12.53 -9.02 -9.72
C SER A 138 13.82 -8.72 -10.48
N MET A 139 14.80 -8.07 -9.85
CA MET A 139 16.08 -7.69 -10.45
C MET A 139 17.24 -8.66 -10.11
N LYS A 140 17.06 -9.52 -9.10
CA LYS A 140 18.07 -10.48 -8.62
C LYS A 140 18.77 -11.19 -9.78
N GLY A 141 20.10 -11.20 -9.74
CA GLY A 141 20.96 -11.83 -10.75
C GLY A 141 21.20 -11.00 -12.01
N LEU A 142 20.46 -9.90 -12.23
CA LEU A 142 20.62 -9.02 -13.39
C LEU A 142 21.23 -7.67 -13.01
N ALA A 143 20.54 -6.89 -12.16
CA ALA A 143 20.93 -5.52 -11.82
C ALA A 143 20.82 -5.25 -10.32
N ASP A 144 21.60 -4.29 -9.83
CA ASP A 144 21.56 -3.82 -8.45
C ASP A 144 20.36 -2.86 -8.25
N PRO A 145 19.41 -3.16 -7.34
CA PRO A 145 18.25 -2.31 -7.07
C PRO A 145 18.61 -0.94 -6.42
N GLY A 146 19.83 -0.76 -5.90
CA GLY A 146 20.34 0.53 -5.44
C GLY A 146 20.84 1.43 -6.57
N LEU A 147 21.26 0.84 -7.71
CA LEU A 147 21.83 1.56 -8.85
C LEU A 147 20.86 1.67 -10.04
N HIS A 148 19.87 0.78 -10.10
CA HIS A 148 18.92 0.70 -11.20
C HIS A 148 17.51 0.46 -10.68
N HIS A 149 16.54 0.75 -11.51
CA HIS A 149 15.16 0.32 -11.34
C HIS A 149 14.57 -0.11 -12.68
N VAL A 150 13.44 -0.82 -12.66
CA VAL A 150 12.74 -1.17 -13.91
C VAL A 150 12.09 0.08 -14.46
N TYR A 151 12.34 0.37 -15.74
CA TYR A 151 11.80 1.54 -16.42
C TYR A 151 10.27 1.55 -16.37
N LEU A 152 9.73 2.74 -16.06
CA LEU A 152 8.33 3.08 -16.05
C LEU A 152 8.09 4.11 -17.14
N ASP A 153 7.20 3.85 -18.09
CA ASP A 153 6.85 4.89 -19.07
C ASP A 153 5.88 5.93 -18.51
N THR A 154 5.57 6.90 -19.35
CA THR A 154 4.63 7.99 -19.09
C THR A 154 3.19 7.51 -18.82
N THR A 155 2.84 6.27 -19.15
CA THR A 155 1.53 5.68 -18.84
C THR A 155 1.49 5.01 -17.47
N GLY A 156 2.64 4.92 -16.79
CA GLY A 156 2.80 4.14 -15.57
C GLY A 156 2.99 2.65 -15.84
N PHE A 157 3.30 2.24 -17.07
CA PHE A 157 3.57 0.85 -17.39
C PHE A 157 5.01 0.49 -17.04
N LYS A 158 5.15 -0.56 -16.24
CA LYS A 158 6.44 -1.09 -15.81
C LYS A 158 6.93 -2.12 -16.84
N TYR A 159 8.12 -1.91 -17.40
CA TYR A 159 8.73 -2.80 -18.40
C TYR A 159 9.35 -4.05 -17.75
N LEU A 160 8.53 -4.80 -17.03
CA LEU A 160 8.76 -6.16 -16.54
C LEU A 160 7.76 -7.06 -17.27
N VAL A 161 8.17 -7.58 -18.42
CA VAL A 161 7.32 -8.35 -19.32
C VAL A 161 7.57 -9.84 -19.14
N VAL A 162 6.49 -10.60 -18.95
CA VAL A 162 6.54 -12.04 -18.82
C VAL A 162 6.04 -12.68 -20.10
N LEU A 163 6.87 -13.56 -20.68
CA LEU A 163 6.52 -14.41 -21.81
C LEU A 163 6.49 -15.85 -21.31
N SER A 164 5.40 -16.56 -21.53
CA SER A 164 5.23 -17.94 -21.07
C SER A 164 4.87 -18.88 -22.21
N ARG A 165 5.39 -20.11 -22.14
CA ARG A 165 5.03 -21.19 -23.05
C ARG A 165 4.66 -22.42 -22.25
N LEU A 166 3.60 -23.10 -22.67
CA LEU A 166 3.20 -24.40 -22.15
C LEU A 166 3.64 -25.47 -23.14
N THR A 167 4.45 -26.42 -22.69
CA THR A 167 4.82 -27.60 -23.49
C THR A 167 4.32 -28.86 -22.79
N LYS A 168 3.77 -29.79 -23.56
CA LYS A 168 3.37 -31.12 -23.05
C LYS A 168 4.46 -32.11 -23.44
N VAL A 169 5.16 -32.65 -22.44
CA VAL A 169 6.18 -33.69 -22.62
C VAL A 169 5.84 -34.83 -21.67
N ASP A 170 5.67 -36.05 -22.19
CA ASP A 170 5.35 -37.26 -21.41
C ASP A 170 4.13 -37.10 -20.49
N GLN A 171 3.02 -36.58 -21.03
CA GLN A 171 1.78 -36.27 -20.29
C GLN A 171 1.92 -35.24 -19.14
N LYS A 172 3.12 -34.67 -18.93
CA LYS A 172 3.36 -33.60 -17.96
C LYS A 172 3.40 -32.26 -18.67
N THR A 173 2.64 -31.30 -18.14
CA THR A 173 2.67 -29.91 -18.61
C THR A 173 3.88 -29.20 -17.99
N ARG A 174 4.78 -28.70 -18.83
CA ARG A 174 5.93 -27.89 -18.43
C ARG A 174 5.64 -26.43 -18.78
N VAL A 175 5.95 -25.53 -17.85
CA VAL A 175 5.82 -24.10 -18.07
C VAL A 175 7.22 -23.50 -18.14
N GLU A 176 7.53 -22.93 -19.30
CA GLU A 176 8.76 -22.16 -19.49
C GLU A 176 8.43 -20.68 -19.48
N LYS A 177 9.31 -19.87 -18.87
CA LYS A 177 9.07 -18.45 -18.67
C LYS A 177 10.32 -17.62 -18.96
N TYR A 178 10.19 -16.67 -19.87
CA TYR A 178 11.08 -15.53 -19.96
C TYR A 178 10.50 -14.34 -19.18
N THR A 179 11.32 -13.68 -18.37
CA THR A 179 11.01 -12.36 -17.81
C THR A 179 11.99 -11.36 -18.43
N LEU A 180 11.49 -10.47 -19.28
CA LEU A 180 12.24 -9.36 -19.87
C LEU A 180 12.11 -8.13 -18.98
N LEU A 181 13.23 -7.49 -18.66
CA LEU A 181 13.27 -6.26 -17.88
C LEU A 181 14.05 -5.19 -18.65
N LEU A 182 13.45 -4.03 -18.85
CA LEU A 182 14.16 -2.82 -19.25
C LEU A 182 14.50 -2.03 -17.98
N PHE A 183 15.79 -1.83 -17.73
CA PHE A 183 16.28 -1.07 -16.59
C PHE A 183 16.61 0.36 -16.98
N GLU A 184 16.39 1.28 -16.06
CA GLU A 184 16.89 2.65 -16.05
C GLU A 184 17.85 2.82 -14.86
N SER A 185 18.99 3.45 -15.06
CA SER A 185 19.94 3.75 -13.99
C SER A 185 19.42 4.89 -13.11
N ASN A 186 19.79 4.91 -11.83
CA ASN A 186 19.48 6.02 -10.91
C ASN A 186 20.40 7.25 -11.08
N ALA A 187 21.37 7.18 -12.00
CA ALA A 187 22.31 8.26 -12.30
C ALA A 187 21.71 9.33 -13.24
N SER A 188 22.30 10.52 -13.27
CA SER A 188 22.00 11.55 -14.26
C SER A 188 23.25 11.85 -15.11
N PRO A 189 23.20 11.74 -16.46
CA PRO A 189 22.05 11.32 -17.28
C PRO A 189 21.70 9.84 -17.08
N TYR A 190 20.45 9.48 -17.36
CA TYR A 190 19.97 8.10 -17.29
C TYR A 190 20.59 7.24 -18.39
N THR A 191 20.90 5.99 -18.06
CA THR A 191 21.29 4.94 -19.00
C THR A 191 20.33 3.76 -18.90
N TYR A 192 20.17 3.04 -19.99
CA TYR A 192 19.20 1.96 -20.12
C TYR A 192 19.85 0.65 -20.51
N THR A 193 19.35 -0.46 -19.98
CA THR A 193 19.84 -1.82 -20.27
C THR A 193 18.71 -2.84 -20.29
N VAL A 194 18.88 -3.97 -20.99
CA VAL A 194 17.88 -5.05 -21.01
C VAL A 194 18.46 -6.29 -20.36
N GLY A 195 17.79 -6.79 -19.32
CA GLY A 195 18.11 -8.06 -18.69
C GLY A 195 16.98 -9.06 -18.86
N ILE A 196 17.33 -10.34 -19.09
CA ILE A 196 16.33 -11.39 -19.25
C ILE A 196 16.58 -12.52 -18.24
N LYS A 197 15.51 -13.00 -17.61
CA LYS A 197 15.50 -14.23 -16.80
C LYS A 197 14.80 -15.32 -17.58
N PHE A 198 15.36 -16.52 -17.60
CA PHE A 198 14.73 -17.71 -18.14
C PHE A 198 14.56 -18.76 -17.05
N ASN A 199 13.33 -19.25 -16.88
CA ASN A 199 12.96 -20.27 -15.92
C ASN A 199 12.32 -21.44 -16.66
N ARG A 200 12.73 -22.66 -16.31
CA ARG A 200 12.14 -23.89 -16.81
C ARG A 200 12.19 -24.98 -15.73
N PRO A 201 11.26 -25.96 -15.74
CA PRO A 201 11.18 -26.96 -14.70
C PRO A 201 12.46 -27.80 -14.60
N GLY A 202 12.92 -28.09 -13.38
CA GLY A 202 14.10 -28.93 -13.14
C GLY A 202 15.45 -28.27 -13.39
N HIS A 203 15.49 -26.96 -13.73
CA HIS A 203 16.74 -26.24 -13.96
C HIS A 203 16.81 -24.93 -13.17
N ALA A 204 18.03 -24.54 -12.81
CA ALA A 204 18.29 -23.23 -12.22
C ALA A 204 17.92 -22.10 -13.20
N THR A 205 17.48 -20.95 -12.65
CA THR A 205 17.21 -19.75 -13.44
C THR A 205 18.44 -19.32 -14.22
N THR A 206 18.29 -19.16 -15.53
CA THR A 206 19.33 -18.61 -16.40
C THR A 206 19.15 -17.10 -16.52
N TYR A 207 20.24 -16.34 -16.40
CA TYR A 207 20.26 -14.89 -16.56
C TYR A 207 20.97 -14.55 -17.86
N ILE A 208 20.24 -14.02 -18.84
CA ILE A 208 20.80 -13.61 -20.13
C ILE A 208 21.17 -12.13 -20.00
N LYS A 209 22.49 -11.86 -20.02
CA LYS A 209 23.08 -10.53 -19.81
C LYS A 209 23.67 -9.90 -21.07
N GLU A 210 23.58 -10.58 -22.21
CA GLU A 210 24.13 -10.13 -23.50
C GLU A 210 23.61 -8.74 -23.92
N TYR A 211 22.38 -8.40 -23.50
CA TYR A 211 21.74 -7.13 -23.80
C TYR A 211 21.92 -6.08 -22.69
N MET A 212 22.71 -6.38 -21.65
CA MET A 212 22.96 -5.49 -20.52
C MET A 212 24.13 -4.54 -20.78
N VAL A 213 24.08 -3.83 -21.91
CA VAL A 213 25.05 -2.79 -22.27
C VAL A 213 24.40 -1.42 -22.03
N PRO A 214 24.92 -0.60 -21.09
CA PRO A 214 24.39 0.74 -20.84
C PRO A 214 24.36 1.56 -22.13
N SER A 215 23.18 2.09 -22.46
CA SER A 215 22.96 2.82 -23.71
C SER A 215 21.81 3.82 -23.56
N THR A 216 21.51 4.57 -24.62
CA THR A 216 20.33 5.44 -24.67
C THR A 216 19.04 4.60 -24.68
N PHE A 217 17.92 5.23 -24.33
CA PHE A 217 16.62 4.55 -24.29
C PHE A 217 16.28 3.86 -25.61
N ASP A 218 16.48 4.53 -26.76
CA ASP A 218 16.13 4.00 -28.08
C ASP A 218 16.95 2.76 -28.47
N VAL A 219 18.22 2.69 -28.04
CA VAL A 219 19.10 1.55 -28.30
C VAL A 219 18.66 0.37 -27.43
N ALA A 220 18.52 0.57 -26.13
CA ALA A 220 18.07 -0.48 -25.21
C ALA A 220 16.66 -0.97 -25.58
N PHE A 221 15.76 -0.07 -25.95
CA PHE A 221 14.40 -0.42 -26.33
C PHE A 221 14.33 -1.17 -27.67
N ARG A 222 15.22 -0.87 -28.63
CA ARG A 222 15.38 -1.70 -29.83
C ARG A 222 15.78 -3.14 -29.49
N GLN A 223 16.71 -3.34 -28.56
CA GLN A 223 17.09 -4.68 -28.11
C GLN A 223 15.94 -5.41 -27.41
N PHE A 224 15.19 -4.68 -26.57
CA PHE A 224 14.00 -5.20 -25.91
C PHE A 224 12.98 -5.73 -26.93
N ARG A 225 12.62 -4.90 -27.93
CA ARG A 225 11.67 -5.27 -28.99
C ARG A 225 12.18 -6.43 -29.84
N LYS A 226 13.48 -6.44 -30.16
CA LYS A 226 14.12 -7.53 -30.89
C LYS A 226 13.97 -8.86 -30.15
N PHE A 227 14.31 -8.91 -28.86
CA PHE A 227 14.18 -10.15 -28.09
C PHE A 227 12.71 -10.59 -27.95
N PHE A 228 11.81 -9.64 -27.69
CA PHE A 228 10.37 -9.91 -27.63
C PHE A 228 9.90 -10.59 -28.92
N LYS A 229 10.16 -9.97 -30.09
CA LYS A 229 9.81 -10.52 -31.40
C LYS A 229 10.42 -11.90 -31.66
N ILE A 230 11.69 -12.11 -31.30
CA ILE A 230 12.36 -13.42 -31.46
C ILE A 230 11.62 -14.52 -30.68
N LYS A 231 11.05 -14.21 -29.51
CA LYS A 231 10.38 -15.21 -28.66
C LYS A 231 8.89 -15.37 -28.92
N THR A 232 8.21 -14.30 -29.35
CA THR A 232 6.75 -14.29 -29.54
C THR A 232 6.34 -14.37 -31.01
N GLY A 233 7.22 -14.02 -31.94
CA GLY A 233 6.88 -13.81 -33.35
C GLY A 233 6.12 -12.50 -33.63
N ILE A 234 5.81 -11.71 -32.61
CA ILE A 234 4.99 -10.50 -32.71
C ILE A 234 5.88 -9.27 -32.50
N GLU A 235 5.68 -8.23 -33.30
CA GLU A 235 6.25 -6.91 -33.00
C GLU A 235 5.71 -6.36 -31.69
N TRP A 236 6.54 -5.64 -30.93
CA TRP A 236 6.11 -5.06 -29.65
C TRP A 236 4.91 -4.12 -29.80
N ASP A 237 4.84 -3.37 -30.89
CA ASP A 237 3.74 -2.43 -31.14
C ASP A 237 2.42 -3.16 -31.47
N CYS A 238 2.49 -4.44 -31.87
CA CYS A 238 1.37 -5.34 -32.12
C CYS A 238 1.06 -6.29 -30.95
N ARG A 239 1.72 -6.10 -29.79
CA ARG A 239 1.65 -7.02 -28.63
C ARG A 239 0.24 -7.26 -28.06
N LEU A 240 -0.72 -6.41 -28.41
CA LEU A 240 -2.11 -6.48 -27.94
C LEU A 240 -3.08 -7.05 -28.98
N ASP A 241 -2.61 -7.36 -30.18
CA ASP A 241 -3.48 -7.74 -31.30
C ASP A 241 -3.93 -9.21 -31.24
N GLY A 242 -3.47 -9.96 -30.23
CA GLY A 242 -3.81 -11.37 -29.99
C GLY A 242 -2.57 -12.27 -29.91
N PRO A 243 -2.73 -13.58 -29.67
CA PRO A 243 -1.62 -14.52 -29.68
C PRO A 243 -1.00 -14.60 -31.10
N GLY A 244 0.33 -14.49 -31.15
CA GLY A 244 1.14 -14.59 -32.37
C GLY A 244 1.43 -16.02 -32.82
N ALA A 245 2.01 -16.13 -34.00
CA ALA A 245 2.10 -17.37 -34.79
C ALA A 245 2.94 -18.49 -34.16
N GLY A 246 2.34 -19.70 -34.12
CA GLY A 246 3.00 -20.99 -33.92
C GLY A 246 2.66 -21.69 -32.60
N GLU A 247 2.39 -23.01 -32.65
CA GLU A 247 2.13 -23.84 -31.45
C GLU A 247 3.28 -23.79 -30.42
N ASP A 248 4.49 -23.45 -30.85
CA ASP A 248 5.71 -23.39 -30.04
C ASP A 248 6.14 -21.98 -29.61
N ALA A 249 5.39 -20.92 -29.92
CA ALA A 249 5.78 -19.55 -29.56
C ALA A 249 5.55 -19.24 -28.06
N PHE A 250 6.35 -18.32 -27.51
CA PHE A 250 6.05 -17.78 -26.18
C PHE A 250 4.94 -16.73 -26.27
N VAL A 251 3.98 -16.80 -25.34
CA VAL A 251 2.83 -15.91 -25.30
C VAL A 251 3.07 -14.80 -24.28
N TYR A 252 2.82 -13.57 -24.68
CA TYR A 252 2.69 -12.43 -23.79
C TYR A 252 1.22 -12.28 -23.34
N VAL A 253 1.01 -12.18 -22.04
CA VAL A 253 -0.31 -11.84 -21.48
C VAL A 253 -0.24 -10.41 -20.97
N PRO A 254 -0.95 -9.46 -21.58
CA PRO A 254 -0.93 -8.07 -21.14
C PRO A 254 -1.66 -7.88 -19.79
N PRO A 255 -1.37 -6.78 -19.08
CA PRO A 255 -2.13 -6.37 -17.89
C PRO A 255 -3.64 -6.31 -18.13
N GLY A 256 -4.40 -6.42 -17.03
CA GLY A 256 -5.86 -6.45 -17.05
C GLY A 256 -6.46 -5.20 -17.70
N ARG A 257 -7.72 -5.28 -18.12
CA ARG A 257 -8.43 -4.11 -18.68
C ARG A 257 -8.48 -3.00 -17.61
N GLY A 258 -8.04 -1.80 -17.96
CA GLY A 258 -7.95 -0.65 -17.04
C GLY A 258 -6.57 -0.47 -16.37
N GLU A 259 -5.65 -1.40 -16.56
CA GLU A 259 -4.26 -1.25 -16.12
C GLU A 259 -3.39 -0.64 -17.24
N PRO A 260 -2.28 0.05 -16.90
CA PRO A 260 -1.33 0.52 -17.90
C PRO A 260 -0.83 -0.63 -18.78
N ARG A 261 -0.80 -0.45 -20.10
CA ARG A 261 -0.29 -1.43 -21.08
C ARG A 261 0.91 -0.92 -21.88
N GLY A 262 1.41 0.23 -21.47
CA GLY A 262 2.52 0.96 -22.07
C GLY A 262 2.07 1.91 -23.17
N VAL A 263 3.01 2.74 -23.64
CA VAL A 263 2.78 3.63 -24.79
C VAL A 263 2.33 2.81 -26.01
N MET A 264 1.28 3.29 -26.67
CA MET A 264 0.73 2.73 -27.91
C MET A 264 0.91 3.70 -29.08
N PRO A 265 0.93 3.21 -30.32
CA PRO A 265 0.78 4.06 -31.49
C PRO A 265 -0.49 4.91 -31.38
N LYS A 266 -0.42 6.17 -31.87
CA LYS A 266 -1.49 7.17 -31.74
C LYS A 266 -2.85 6.69 -32.27
N ASP A 267 -2.85 5.81 -33.27
CA ASP A 267 -4.05 5.34 -33.97
C ASP A 267 -4.51 3.94 -33.50
N TRP A 268 -3.87 3.35 -32.49
CA TRP A 268 -4.25 2.04 -31.99
C TRP A 268 -5.61 2.09 -31.27
N LYS A 269 -6.51 1.20 -31.67
CA LYS A 269 -7.84 1.03 -31.05
C LYS A 269 -7.94 -0.35 -30.43
N GLU A 270 -8.48 -0.43 -29.22
CA GLU A 270 -8.64 -1.70 -28.54
C GLU A 270 -9.61 -2.62 -29.31
N PRO A 271 -9.23 -3.88 -29.59
CA PRO A 271 -10.14 -4.83 -30.23
C PRO A 271 -11.39 -5.03 -29.39
N VAL A 272 -12.56 -4.84 -30.00
CA VAL A 272 -13.84 -5.19 -29.36
C VAL A 272 -13.92 -6.72 -29.35
N VAL A 273 -13.82 -7.32 -28.16
CA VAL A 273 -14.02 -8.77 -28.00
C VAL A 273 -15.49 -9.08 -28.33
N GLY A 274 -15.75 -9.44 -29.58
CA GLY A 274 -17.02 -10.00 -30.00
C GLY A 274 -17.22 -11.34 -29.31
N LYS A 275 -18.44 -11.60 -28.81
CA LYS A 275 -18.89 -12.93 -28.41
C LYS A 275 -18.42 -13.93 -29.46
N VAL A 276 -17.70 -14.96 -29.03
CA VAL A 276 -17.46 -16.17 -29.82
C VAL A 276 -18.81 -16.59 -30.39
N GLY A 277 -18.94 -16.48 -31.72
CA GLY A 277 -20.15 -16.86 -32.43
C GLY A 277 -20.47 -18.31 -32.11
N GLY A 278 -21.64 -18.53 -31.52
CA GLY A 278 -22.22 -19.87 -31.40
C GLY A 278 -22.28 -20.50 -32.79
N GLY A 279 -21.93 -21.79 -32.83
CA GLY A 279 -21.80 -22.57 -34.05
C GLY A 279 -22.96 -22.39 -35.01
N ALA A 280 -22.60 -22.43 -36.30
CA ALA A 280 -23.51 -22.51 -37.42
C ALA A 280 -24.56 -23.61 -37.16
N GLY A 281 -25.80 -23.18 -36.90
CA GLY A 281 -26.97 -24.01 -37.10
C GLY A 281 -27.14 -24.21 -38.61
N ALA A 282 -27.09 -25.47 -39.02
CA ALA A 282 -27.43 -25.87 -40.38
C ALA A 282 -28.94 -25.65 -40.60
N ASP A 283 -29.29 -24.61 -41.35
CA ASP A 283 -30.63 -24.48 -41.91
C ASP A 283 -30.77 -25.38 -43.12
N ARG A 284 -31.67 -26.34 -42.97
CA ARG A 284 -32.28 -27.11 -44.06
C ARG A 284 -33.29 -26.19 -44.76
N GLU A 285 -33.09 -25.94 -46.04
CA GLU A 285 -34.20 -25.66 -46.95
C GLU A 285 -34.24 -26.74 -48.03
N GLY A 286 -35.38 -27.43 -48.08
CA GLY A 286 -35.73 -28.33 -49.17
C GLY A 286 -36.24 -27.54 -50.37
N GLY A 287 -35.92 -28.00 -51.56
CA GLY A 287 -36.51 -27.56 -52.81
C GLY A 287 -36.94 -28.78 -53.61
N SER A 288 -38.25 -28.95 -53.72
CA SER A 288 -38.93 -29.91 -54.59
C SER A 288 -38.65 -29.62 -56.06
N GLY A 289 -38.42 -30.68 -56.83
CA GLY A 289 -38.31 -30.70 -58.30
C GLY A 289 -38.07 -32.12 -58.77
#